data_AF-A0A2N2IY65-F1
#
_entry.id   AF-A0A2N2IY65-F1
#
_cell.length_a   1.000
_cell.length_b   1.000
_cell.length_c   1.000
_cell.angle_alpha   90.00
_cell.angle_beta   90.00
_cell.angle_gamma   90.00
#
_symmetry.space_group_name_H-M   'P 1'
#
loop_
_entity.id
_entity.type
_entity.pdbx_description
1 polymer ?
#
loop_
_entity_poly.entity_id
_entity_poly.type
_entity_poly.pdbx_seq_one_letter_code
_entity_poly.pdbx_strand_id
1 'polypeptide(L)'
;MNTTTLWLILLIPFAVLAIAVVYVVRFRERLQKLGDEQAPQWEQVARQFGLAYERPSPAAGYVHGTWQGHKLVATVIKRGRGAGASLLTQVAAFHKTPLDLGLYIVPQSWSRAGKRLKTGDEVFDEAFDFTARDPRVTGGIVDDGVRRAIQELQQAGGLRSVNDANVLVEFDRYGVDGETLAKTLRLVATVCLELDRALRRLDSPPDTATGPFR
;
A
#
# COMPACT_ATOMS: atom_id res chain seq x y z
N MET A 1 34.63 -37.47 33.96
CA MET A 1 33.57 -37.20 32.95
C MET A 1 33.49 -38.42 32.05
N ASN A 2 32.35 -39.12 31.99
CA ASN A 2 32.24 -40.36 31.23
C ASN A 2 32.20 -40.06 29.72
N THR A 3 32.76 -40.95 28.92
CA THR A 3 32.83 -40.84 27.44
C THR A 3 31.46 -40.60 26.81
N THR A 4 30.41 -41.20 27.37
CA THR A 4 29.00 -40.96 26.98
C THR A 4 28.56 -39.50 27.15
N THR A 5 28.98 -38.82 28.22
CA THR A 5 28.67 -37.40 28.44
C THR A 5 29.36 -36.51 27.41
N LEU A 6 30.61 -36.83 27.04
CA LEU A 6 31.34 -36.09 26.01
C LEU A 6 30.68 -36.24 24.62
N TRP A 7 30.23 -37.44 24.26
CA TRP A 7 29.50 -37.69 23.01
C TRP A 7 28.17 -36.95 22.93
N LEU A 8 27.41 -36.91 24.03
CA LEU A 8 26.15 -36.17 24.08
C LEU A 8 26.36 -34.66 23.90
N ILE A 9 27.38 -34.08 24.57
CA ILE A 9 27.74 -32.67 24.42
C ILE A 9 28.13 -32.33 22.98
N LEU A 10 28.83 -33.26 22.29
CA LEU A 10 29.21 -33.08 20.89
C LEU A 10 28.02 -33.25 19.93
N LEU A 11 27.08 -34.16 20.19
CA LEU A 11 25.96 -34.45 19.27
C LEU A 11 24.83 -33.41 19.33
N ILE A 12 24.57 -32.81 20.49
CA ILE A 12 23.52 -31.78 20.66
C ILE A 12 23.67 -30.62 19.66
N PRO A 13 24.84 -29.96 19.49
CA PRO A 13 24.96 -28.86 18.53
C PRO A 13 24.74 -29.30 17.08
N PHE A 14 25.16 -30.52 16.68
CA PHE A 14 24.87 -31.04 15.35
C PHE A 14 23.37 -31.29 15.14
N ALA A 15 22.67 -31.83 16.14
CA ALA A 15 21.23 -32.03 16.08
C ALA A 15 20.48 -30.69 15.98
N VAL A 16 20.86 -29.69 16.78
CA VAL A 16 20.28 -28.33 16.72
C VAL A 16 20.53 -27.69 15.35
N LEU A 17 21.75 -27.80 14.81
CA LEU A 17 22.08 -27.28 13.49
C LEU A 17 21.26 -27.97 12.39
N ALA A 18 21.15 -29.31 12.43
CA ALA A 18 20.34 -30.07 11.47
C ALA A 18 18.86 -29.64 11.50
N ILE A 19 18.28 -29.48 12.70
CA ILE A 19 16.90 -28.98 12.86
C ILE A 19 16.76 -27.57 12.28
N ALA A 20 17.72 -26.68 12.56
CA ALA A 20 17.70 -25.32 12.04
C ALA A 20 17.79 -25.29 10.50
N VAL A 21 18.65 -26.12 9.91
CA VAL A 21 18.78 -26.25 8.44
C VAL A 21 17.48 -26.77 7.83
N VAL A 22 16.90 -27.86 8.37
CA VAL A 22 15.62 -28.41 7.89
C VAL A 22 14.50 -27.37 7.99
N TYR A 23 14.45 -26.61 9.08
CA TYR A 23 13.48 -25.53 9.26
C TYR A 23 13.64 -24.44 8.20
N VAL A 24 14.86 -23.98 7.94
CA VAL A 24 15.15 -22.97 6.92
C VAL A 24 14.81 -23.46 5.50
N VAL A 25 15.14 -24.71 5.17
CA VAL A 25 14.82 -25.31 3.87
C VAL A 25 13.30 -25.40 3.68
N ARG A 26 12.56 -25.96 4.64
CA ARG A 26 11.10 -26.05 4.54
C ARG A 26 10.41 -24.69 4.50
N PHE A 27 10.93 -23.71 5.24
CA PHE A 27 10.42 -22.35 5.19
C PHE A 27 10.61 -21.75 3.79
N ARG A 28 11.79 -21.94 3.18
CA ARG A 28 12.06 -21.49 1.81
C ARG A 28 11.17 -22.19 0.77
N GLU A 29 11.00 -23.51 0.87
CA GLU A 29 10.11 -24.27 -0.02
C GLU A 29 8.66 -23.78 0.08
N ARG A 30 8.19 -23.52 1.30
CA ARG A 30 6.85 -22.94 1.52
C ARG A 30 6.71 -21.58 0.86
N LEU A 31 7.70 -20.69 1.03
CA LEU A 31 7.68 -19.38 0.40
C LEU A 31 7.73 -19.45 -1.13
N GLN A 32 8.54 -20.36 -1.68
CA GLN A 32 8.61 -20.59 -3.11
C GLN A 32 7.27 -21.08 -3.66
N LYS A 33 6.66 -22.09 -3.01
CA LYS A 33 5.35 -22.61 -3.40
C LYS A 33 4.28 -21.51 -3.40
N LEU A 34 4.23 -20.70 -2.34
CA LEU A 34 3.30 -19.58 -2.25
C LEU A 34 3.52 -18.55 -3.38
N GLY A 35 4.78 -18.26 -3.70
CA GLY A 35 5.10 -17.37 -4.82
C GLY A 35 4.78 -17.98 -6.19
N ASP A 36 4.96 -19.28 -6.37
CA ASP A 36 4.64 -20.01 -7.61
C ASP A 36 3.12 -20.05 -7.85
N GLU A 37 2.33 -20.23 -6.79
CA GLU A 37 0.87 -20.19 -6.86
C GLU A 37 0.34 -18.80 -7.20
N GLN A 38 1.01 -17.75 -6.71
CA GLN A 38 0.59 -16.36 -6.88
C GLN A 38 1.03 -15.75 -8.22
N ALA A 39 2.24 -16.09 -8.69
CA ALA A 39 2.87 -15.43 -9.83
C ALA A 39 1.99 -15.35 -11.09
N PRO A 40 1.28 -16.42 -11.52
CA PRO A 40 0.46 -16.35 -12.74
C PRO A 40 -0.67 -15.32 -12.65
N GLN A 41 -1.28 -15.18 -11.47
CA GLN A 41 -2.36 -14.21 -11.26
C GLN A 41 -1.82 -12.78 -11.29
N TRP A 42 -0.68 -12.54 -10.64
CA TRP A 42 -0.06 -11.21 -10.61
C TRP A 42 0.48 -10.80 -11.98
N GLU A 43 1.06 -11.73 -12.73
CA GLU A 43 1.49 -11.50 -14.11
C GLU A 43 0.30 -11.21 -15.03
N GLN A 44 -0.83 -11.89 -14.85
CA GLN A 44 -2.06 -11.59 -15.58
C GLN A 44 -2.57 -10.18 -15.28
N VAL A 45 -2.59 -9.77 -14.01
CA VAL A 45 -2.98 -8.42 -13.61
C VAL A 45 -2.01 -7.38 -14.16
N ALA A 46 -0.69 -7.64 -14.10
CA ALA A 46 0.29 -6.74 -14.70
C ALA A 46 0.02 -6.51 -16.19
N ARG A 47 -0.24 -7.59 -16.96
CA ARG A 47 -0.62 -7.49 -18.37
C ARG A 47 -1.91 -6.70 -18.60
N GLN A 48 -2.94 -6.90 -17.77
CA GLN A 48 -4.21 -6.17 -17.87
C GLN A 48 -4.01 -4.65 -17.76
N PHE A 49 -3.05 -4.20 -16.94
CA PHE A 49 -2.76 -2.79 -16.71
C PHE A 49 -1.60 -2.26 -17.56
N GLY A 50 -0.99 -3.08 -18.43
CA GLY A 50 0.20 -2.71 -19.18
C GLY A 50 1.43 -2.45 -18.29
N LEU A 51 1.50 -3.12 -17.14
CA LEU A 51 2.59 -3.04 -16.16
C LEU A 51 3.57 -4.20 -16.36
N ALA A 52 4.79 -4.03 -15.87
CA ALA A 52 5.78 -5.10 -15.76
C ALA A 52 5.52 -5.96 -14.53
N TYR A 53 5.82 -7.26 -14.64
CA TYR A 53 5.89 -8.18 -13.51
C TYR A 53 7.30 -8.75 -13.41
N GLU A 54 7.87 -8.68 -12.22
CA GLU A 54 9.18 -9.23 -11.88
C GLU A 54 9.07 -10.08 -10.61
N ARG A 55 10.04 -10.97 -10.44
CA ARG A 55 10.14 -11.83 -9.25
C ARG A 55 11.52 -11.72 -8.62
N PRO A 56 11.79 -10.65 -7.84
CA PRO A 56 13.11 -10.41 -7.24
C PRO A 56 13.50 -11.48 -6.19
N SER A 57 12.54 -12.26 -5.68
CA SER A 57 12.83 -13.40 -4.81
C SER A 57 11.76 -14.48 -4.94
N PRO A 58 12.01 -15.72 -4.48
CA PRO A 58 11.02 -16.80 -4.52
C PRO A 58 9.69 -16.44 -3.85
N ALA A 59 9.72 -15.55 -2.85
CA ALA A 59 8.55 -15.14 -2.09
C ALA A 59 7.92 -13.83 -2.58
N ALA A 60 8.58 -13.03 -3.40
CA ALA A 60 8.14 -11.67 -3.71
C ALA A 60 7.83 -11.51 -5.19
N GLY A 61 6.55 -11.28 -5.49
CA GLY A 61 6.14 -10.68 -6.75
C GLY A 61 6.31 -9.17 -6.71
N TYR A 62 6.66 -8.58 -7.85
CA TYR A 62 6.81 -7.15 -8.02
C TYR A 62 6.11 -6.71 -9.30
N VAL A 63 4.94 -6.07 -9.17
CA VAL A 63 4.24 -5.43 -10.29
C VAL A 63 4.56 -3.96 -10.28
N HIS A 64 5.03 -3.40 -11.40
CA HIS A 64 5.36 -1.98 -11.47
C HIS A 64 5.22 -1.41 -12.88
N GLY A 65 5.04 -0.10 -12.97
CA GLY A 65 4.96 0.61 -14.24
C GLY A 65 4.12 1.87 -14.12
N THR A 66 3.65 2.37 -15.26
CA THR A 66 2.81 3.57 -15.31
C THR A 66 1.45 3.24 -15.89
N TRP A 67 0.38 3.61 -15.17
CA TRP A 67 -0.99 3.45 -15.65
C TRP A 67 -1.77 4.74 -15.40
N GLN A 68 -2.49 5.22 -16.42
CA GLN A 68 -3.17 6.53 -16.41
C GLN A 68 -2.23 7.70 -16.03
N GLY A 69 -0.94 7.52 -16.32
CA GLY A 69 0.13 8.47 -16.00
C GLY A 69 0.64 8.43 -14.56
N HIS A 70 0.11 7.58 -13.69
CA HIS A 70 0.62 7.39 -12.33
C HIS A 70 1.54 6.19 -12.26
N LYS A 71 2.64 6.29 -11.51
CA LYS A 71 3.48 5.13 -11.22
C LYS A 71 2.72 4.24 -10.25
N LEU A 72 2.49 2.98 -10.64
CA LEU A 72 1.88 1.96 -9.79
C LEU A 72 2.95 0.95 -9.36
N VAL A 73 2.83 0.49 -8.13
CA VAL A 73 3.68 -0.56 -7.56
C VAL A 73 2.82 -1.50 -6.72
N ALA A 74 2.98 -2.80 -6.90
CA ALA A 74 2.53 -3.80 -5.95
C ALA A 74 3.67 -4.78 -5.63
N THR A 75 3.87 -5.06 -4.35
CA THR A 75 4.99 -5.90 -3.90
C THR A 75 4.67 -6.62 -2.60
N VAL A 76 5.41 -7.68 -2.31
CA VAL A 76 5.40 -8.32 -0.99
C VAL A 76 6.58 -7.78 -0.19
N ILE A 77 6.32 -7.16 0.96
CA ILE A 77 7.35 -6.68 1.89
C ILE A 77 7.36 -7.49 3.18
N LYS A 78 8.51 -7.45 3.87
CA LYS A 78 8.66 -7.98 5.21
C LYS A 78 8.47 -6.87 6.24
N ARG A 79 7.56 -7.06 7.19
CA ARG A 79 7.37 -6.19 8.36
C ARG A 79 7.89 -6.87 9.61
N GLY A 80 8.53 -6.10 10.49
CA GLY A 80 9.11 -6.60 11.73
C GLY A 80 10.47 -7.27 11.56
N ARG A 81 11.01 -7.80 12.67
CA ARG A 81 12.32 -8.45 12.74
C ARG A 81 12.20 -9.77 13.51
N GLY A 82 13.14 -10.69 13.26
CA GLY A 82 13.21 -11.98 13.95
C GLY A 82 11.96 -12.84 13.75
N ALA A 83 11.59 -13.59 14.79
CA ALA A 83 10.47 -14.53 14.79
C ALA A 83 9.09 -13.88 14.63
N GLY A 84 8.96 -12.57 14.90
CA GLY A 84 7.73 -11.81 14.72
C GLY A 84 7.58 -11.16 13.35
N ALA A 85 8.47 -11.47 12.39
CA ALA A 85 8.39 -10.88 11.07
C ALA A 85 7.26 -11.51 10.24
N SER A 86 6.44 -10.66 9.63
CA SER A 86 5.37 -11.06 8.72
C SER A 86 5.66 -10.61 7.29
N LEU A 87 5.12 -11.34 6.32
CA LEU A 87 5.08 -10.91 4.93
C LEU A 87 3.71 -10.30 4.66
N LEU A 88 3.71 -9.15 4.00
CA LEU A 88 2.50 -8.38 3.72
C LEU A 88 2.52 -7.89 2.28
N THR A 89 1.34 -7.68 1.71
CA THR A 89 1.20 -7.13 0.36
C THR A 89 1.03 -5.63 0.44
N GLN A 90 1.87 -4.90 -0.28
CA GLN A 90 1.81 -3.45 -0.37
C GLN A 90 1.45 -3.06 -1.80
N VAL A 91 0.49 -2.16 -1.96
CA VAL A 91 0.08 -1.58 -3.24
C VAL A 91 0.11 -0.06 -3.11
N ALA A 92 0.76 0.62 -4.06
CA ALA A 92 0.88 2.06 -4.05
C ALA A 92 0.69 2.66 -5.44
N ALA A 93 0.06 3.84 -5.48
CA ALA A 93 0.08 4.75 -6.60
C ALA A 93 0.81 6.03 -6.20
N PHE A 94 1.72 6.50 -7.04
CA PHE A 94 2.46 7.74 -6.82
C PHE A 94 1.88 8.86 -7.67
N HIS A 95 1.79 10.05 -7.08
CA HIS A 95 1.43 11.26 -7.82
C HIS A 95 2.53 11.59 -8.84
N LYS A 96 2.15 12.16 -9.98
CA LYS A 96 3.12 12.58 -11.01
C LYS A 96 4.07 13.65 -10.49
N THR A 97 3.48 14.62 -9.79
CA THR A 97 4.14 15.69 -9.08
C THR A 97 3.69 15.58 -7.63
N PRO A 98 4.60 15.63 -6.65
CA PRO A 98 4.19 15.69 -5.25
C PRO A 98 3.23 16.86 -5.03
N LEU A 99 2.21 16.65 -4.19
CA LEU A 99 1.17 17.66 -4.00
C LEU A 99 1.70 18.90 -3.25
N ASP A 100 2.74 18.74 -2.41
CA ASP A 100 3.32 19.77 -1.52
C ASP A 100 2.28 20.53 -0.66
N LEU A 101 1.27 19.80 -0.19
CA LEU A 101 0.21 20.35 0.66
C LEU A 101 0.46 20.10 2.13
N GLY A 102 1.46 19.28 2.47
CA GLY A 102 1.55 18.62 3.76
C GLY A 102 0.40 17.64 3.97
N LEU A 103 -0.24 17.15 2.91
CA LEU A 103 -1.40 16.27 2.99
C LEU A 103 -1.02 14.96 3.65
N TYR A 104 -1.78 14.57 4.67
CA TYR A 104 -1.70 13.26 5.27
C TYR A 104 -3.07 12.84 5.78
N ILE A 105 -3.65 11.82 5.14
CA ILE A 105 -4.92 11.18 5.50
C ILE A 105 -4.61 9.75 5.90
N VAL A 106 -5.10 9.31 7.05
CA VAL A 106 -4.97 7.94 7.54
C VAL A 106 -6.27 7.48 8.18
N PRO A 107 -6.59 6.17 8.15
CA PRO A 107 -7.72 5.67 8.91
C PRO A 107 -7.52 5.91 10.41
N GLN A 108 -8.59 6.17 11.15
CA GLN A 108 -8.49 6.46 12.59
C GLN A 108 -7.80 5.35 13.39
N SER A 109 -7.95 4.08 12.99
CA SER A 109 -7.29 2.93 13.62
C SER A 109 -5.75 2.99 13.57
N TRP A 110 -5.20 3.78 12.65
CA TRP A 110 -3.76 3.98 12.47
C TRP A 110 -3.27 5.35 12.94
N SER A 111 -4.19 6.21 13.39
CA SER A 111 -3.84 7.55 13.78
C SER A 111 -3.09 7.59 15.11
N ARG A 112 -2.13 8.50 15.20
CA ARG A 112 -1.40 8.84 16.43
C ARG A 112 -1.71 10.29 16.78
N ALA A 113 -2.94 10.55 17.22
CA ALA A 113 -3.43 11.80 17.80
C ALA A 113 -2.67 13.08 17.38
N GLY A 114 -3.00 13.63 16.20
CA GLY A 114 -2.52 14.93 15.71
C GLY A 114 -3.62 15.98 15.63
N LYS A 115 -3.28 17.21 15.21
CA LYS A 115 -4.26 18.29 14.95
C LYS A 115 -5.13 17.91 13.74
N ARG A 116 -6.38 17.54 14.01
CA ARG A 116 -7.36 17.11 12.99
C ARG A 116 -7.97 18.30 12.28
N LEU A 117 -7.96 18.28 10.96
CA LEU A 117 -8.81 19.12 10.13
C LEU A 117 -10.14 18.39 9.90
N LYS A 118 -11.20 19.15 9.64
CA LYS A 118 -12.53 18.63 9.31
C LYS A 118 -12.84 18.96 7.86
N THR A 119 -13.38 17.99 7.14
CA THR A 119 -13.80 18.15 5.74
C THR A 119 -15.25 18.63 5.64
N GLY A 120 -16.01 18.53 6.73
CA GLY A 120 -17.44 18.85 6.77
C GLY A 120 -18.34 17.65 6.43
N ASP A 121 -17.73 16.50 6.09
CA ASP A 121 -18.41 15.22 5.90
C ASP A 121 -18.21 14.39 7.18
N GLU A 122 -19.27 14.22 7.97
CA GLU A 122 -19.19 13.53 9.27
C GLU A 122 -18.70 12.10 9.13
N VAL A 123 -19.19 11.36 8.14
CA VAL A 123 -18.81 9.96 7.90
C VAL A 123 -17.33 9.85 7.57
N PHE A 124 -16.82 10.74 6.73
CA PHE A 124 -15.40 10.81 6.40
C PHE A 124 -14.56 11.23 7.61
N ASP A 125 -14.98 12.25 8.33
CA ASP A 125 -14.27 12.83 9.47
C ASP A 125 -14.28 11.92 10.72
N GLU A 126 -15.17 10.93 10.77
CA GLU A 126 -15.18 9.82 11.74
C GLU A 126 -14.30 8.65 11.29
N ALA A 127 -14.20 8.38 9.99
CA ALA A 127 -13.40 7.26 9.48
C ALA A 127 -11.90 7.59 9.40
N PHE A 128 -11.55 8.86 9.17
CA PHE A 128 -10.19 9.28 8.86
C PHE A 128 -9.69 10.42 9.76
N ASP A 129 -8.40 10.36 10.06
CA ASP A 129 -7.66 11.51 10.57
C ASP A 129 -6.92 12.18 9.41
N PHE A 130 -7.02 13.50 9.37
CA PHE A 130 -6.61 14.33 8.24
C PHE A 130 -5.82 15.54 8.73
N THR A 131 -4.67 15.76 8.12
CA THR A 131 -3.79 16.91 8.39
C THR A 131 -3.25 17.50 7.07
N ALA A 132 -2.98 18.81 7.09
CA ALA A 132 -2.35 19.54 6.00
C ALA A 132 -1.71 20.85 6.46
N ARG A 133 -0.86 21.43 5.61
CA ARG A 133 -0.12 22.68 5.86
C ARG A 133 -1.03 23.92 5.77
N ASP A 134 -1.85 24.05 4.72
CA ASP A 134 -2.84 25.13 4.58
C ASP A 134 -4.28 24.57 4.56
N PRO A 135 -5.04 24.74 5.65
CA PRO A 135 -6.42 24.23 5.77
C PRO A 135 -7.38 24.72 4.69
N ARG A 136 -7.17 25.91 4.11
CA ARG A 136 -8.06 26.50 3.10
C ARG A 136 -7.91 25.78 1.76
N VAL A 137 -6.68 25.47 1.39
CA VAL A 137 -6.37 24.69 0.18
C VAL A 137 -6.90 23.27 0.36
N THR A 138 -6.84 22.73 1.58
CA THR A 138 -7.20 21.33 1.81
C THR A 138 -8.70 21.06 1.85
N GLY A 139 -9.52 22.00 2.32
CA GLY A 139 -10.98 21.89 2.26
C GLY A 139 -11.51 21.80 0.83
N GLY A 140 -10.83 22.44 -0.13
CA GLY A 140 -11.14 22.35 -1.55
C GLY A 140 -10.59 21.10 -2.24
N ILE A 141 -9.47 20.55 -1.76
CA ILE A 141 -8.83 19.36 -2.35
C ILE A 141 -9.54 18.07 -1.95
N VAL A 142 -9.94 17.95 -0.68
CA VAL A 142 -10.66 16.77 -0.18
C VAL A 142 -12.16 16.95 -0.43
N ASP A 143 -12.55 17.13 -1.68
CA ASP A 143 -13.94 17.27 -2.11
C ASP A 143 -14.68 15.92 -2.16
N ASP A 144 -15.95 15.94 -2.57
CA ASP A 144 -16.81 14.75 -2.64
C ASP A 144 -16.21 13.60 -3.49
N GLY A 145 -15.51 13.94 -4.58
CA GLY A 145 -14.88 12.95 -5.46
C GLY A 145 -13.73 12.25 -4.77
N VAL A 146 -12.85 13.02 -4.14
CA VAL A 146 -11.72 12.50 -3.37
C VAL A 146 -12.21 11.70 -2.16
N ARG A 147 -13.18 12.21 -1.40
CA ARG A 147 -13.74 11.51 -0.23
C ARG A 147 -14.33 10.16 -0.60
N ARG A 148 -15.15 10.11 -1.67
CA ARG A 148 -15.75 8.87 -2.15
C ARG A 148 -14.69 7.86 -2.59
N ALA A 149 -13.68 8.30 -3.34
CA ALA A 149 -12.61 7.40 -3.80
C ALA A 149 -11.81 6.81 -2.62
N ILE A 150 -11.52 7.62 -1.59
CA ILE A 150 -10.83 7.16 -0.39
C ILE A 150 -11.70 6.20 0.42
N GLN A 151 -13.00 6.50 0.58
CA GLN A 151 -13.94 5.62 1.27
C GLN A 151 -14.10 4.27 0.55
N GLU A 152 -14.19 4.26 -0.78
CA GLU A 152 -14.24 3.03 -1.58
C GLU A 152 -12.95 2.21 -1.42
N LEU A 153 -11.79 2.88 -1.43
CA LEU A 153 -10.50 2.24 -1.16
C LEU A 153 -10.43 1.65 0.26
N GLN A 154 -10.95 2.35 1.27
CA GLN A 154 -11.04 1.85 2.63
C GLN A 154 -11.96 0.62 2.74
N GLN A 155 -13.09 0.62 2.05
CA GLN A 155 -14.01 -0.52 2.00
C GLN A 155 -13.39 -1.74 1.31
N ALA A 156 -12.49 -1.53 0.34
CA ALA A 156 -11.68 -2.61 -0.24
C ALA A 156 -10.63 -3.17 0.75
N GLY A 157 -10.34 -2.45 1.82
CA GLY A 157 -9.47 -2.87 2.91
C GLY A 157 -8.01 -2.47 2.71
N GLY A 158 -7.29 -2.40 3.84
CA GLY A 158 -5.84 -2.21 3.86
C GLY A 158 -5.35 -0.79 3.58
N LEU A 159 -6.22 0.21 3.41
CA LEU A 159 -5.76 1.60 3.26
C LEU A 159 -4.85 1.98 4.43
N ARG A 160 -3.60 2.36 4.11
CA ARG A 160 -2.59 2.71 5.10
C ARG A 160 -2.47 4.22 5.24
N SER A 161 -2.37 4.92 4.11
CA SER A 161 -2.25 6.38 4.07
C SER A 161 -2.50 6.95 2.67
N VAL A 162 -2.97 8.18 2.61
CA VAL A 162 -2.91 9.05 1.42
C VAL A 162 -2.08 10.28 1.80
N ASN A 163 -1.04 10.59 1.04
CA ASN A 163 -0.14 11.70 1.34
C ASN A 163 0.34 12.43 0.08
N ASP A 164 1.18 13.44 0.26
CA ASP A 164 1.76 14.25 -0.83
C ASP A 164 2.52 13.46 -1.90
N ALA A 165 3.02 12.26 -1.59
CA ALA A 165 3.79 11.43 -2.50
C ALA A 165 2.99 10.28 -3.11
N ASN A 166 2.12 9.65 -2.33
CA ASN A 166 1.41 8.44 -2.76
C ASN A 166 0.10 8.16 -2.01
N VAL A 167 -0.66 7.26 -2.62
CA VAL A 167 -1.75 6.50 -2.01
C VAL A 167 -1.22 5.09 -1.72
N LEU A 168 -1.28 4.66 -0.47
CA LEU A 168 -0.68 3.42 0.01
C LEU A 168 -1.72 2.50 0.66
N VAL A 169 -1.76 1.25 0.20
CA VAL A 169 -2.53 0.14 0.76
C VAL A 169 -1.57 -0.95 1.22
N GLU A 170 -1.82 -1.51 2.39
CA GLU A 170 -1.10 -2.62 2.97
C GLU A 170 -2.09 -3.67 3.50
N PHE A 171 -1.97 -4.88 2.99
CA PHE A 171 -2.72 -6.03 3.48
C PHE A 171 -1.85 -6.82 4.44
N ASP A 172 -2.30 -7.05 5.68
CA ASP A 172 -1.60 -7.86 6.69
C ASP A 172 -1.64 -9.37 6.39
N ARG A 173 -1.43 -9.75 5.12
CA ARG A 173 -1.33 -11.12 4.64
C ARG A 173 -0.34 -11.23 3.47
N TYR A 174 0.30 -12.40 3.40
CA TYR A 174 1.14 -12.76 2.26
C TYR A 174 0.27 -12.91 1.03
N GLY A 175 0.56 -12.09 0.03
CA GLY A 175 -0.14 -12.12 -1.23
C GLY A 175 -1.62 -11.74 -1.16
N VAL A 176 -2.12 -11.23 -2.27
CA VAL A 176 -3.55 -11.14 -2.52
C VAL A 176 -3.83 -11.84 -3.85
N ASP A 177 -5.03 -12.37 -3.99
CA ASP A 177 -5.51 -12.92 -5.25
C ASP A 177 -5.54 -11.86 -6.35
N GLY A 178 -5.56 -12.29 -7.61
CA GLY A 178 -5.51 -11.42 -8.77
C GLY A 178 -6.67 -10.41 -8.84
N GLU A 179 -7.87 -10.81 -8.42
CA GLU A 179 -9.04 -9.91 -8.41
C GLU A 179 -8.85 -8.77 -7.42
N THR A 180 -8.47 -9.10 -6.19
CA THR A 180 -8.14 -8.12 -5.14
C THR A 180 -7.03 -7.19 -5.61
N LEU A 181 -5.94 -7.74 -6.19
CA LEU A 181 -4.84 -6.91 -6.70
C LEU A 181 -5.31 -5.92 -7.78
N ALA A 182 -6.06 -6.41 -8.78
CA ALA A 182 -6.56 -5.59 -9.88
C ALA A 182 -7.50 -4.48 -9.37
N LYS A 183 -8.41 -4.82 -8.45
CA LYS A 183 -9.30 -3.86 -7.82
C LYS A 183 -8.51 -2.79 -7.07
N THR A 184 -7.53 -3.19 -6.23
CA THR A 184 -6.73 -2.25 -5.46
C THR A 184 -5.90 -1.33 -6.35
N LEU A 185 -5.21 -1.87 -7.37
CA LEU A 185 -4.44 -1.06 -8.33
C LEU A 185 -5.30 0.03 -8.98
N ARG A 186 -6.53 -0.32 -9.38
CA ARG A 186 -7.48 0.64 -9.94
C ARG A 186 -7.87 1.71 -8.93
N LEU A 187 -8.22 1.31 -7.70
CA LEU A 187 -8.67 2.25 -6.66
C LEU A 187 -7.56 3.21 -6.21
N VAL A 188 -6.33 2.73 -6.01
CA VAL A 188 -5.21 3.63 -5.65
C VAL A 188 -4.93 4.66 -6.74
N ALA A 189 -5.04 4.26 -8.02
CA ALA A 189 -4.90 5.15 -9.15
C ALA A 189 -6.06 6.16 -9.25
N THR A 190 -7.30 5.72 -9.00
CA THR A 190 -8.47 6.61 -8.95
C THR A 190 -8.29 7.71 -7.90
N VAL A 191 -7.81 7.38 -6.70
CA VAL A 191 -7.55 8.38 -5.65
C VAL A 191 -6.51 9.40 -6.11
N CYS A 192 -5.41 8.97 -6.74
CA CYS A 192 -4.43 9.90 -7.34
C CYS A 192 -5.06 10.79 -8.42
N LEU A 193 -5.90 10.24 -9.30
CA LEU A 193 -6.56 11.00 -10.35
C LEU A 193 -7.52 12.06 -9.80
N GLU A 194 -8.30 11.72 -8.77
CA GLU A 194 -9.22 12.67 -8.14
C GLU A 194 -8.46 13.79 -7.42
N LEU A 195 -7.34 13.47 -6.75
CA LEU A 195 -6.47 14.49 -6.16
C LEU A 195 -5.85 15.41 -7.21
N ASP A 196 -5.33 14.86 -8.32
CA ASP A 196 -4.80 15.65 -9.43
C ASP A 196 -5.88 16.53 -10.10
N ARG A 197 -7.14 16.06 -10.14
CA ARG A 197 -8.29 16.85 -10.65
C ARG A 197 -8.66 17.97 -9.68
N ALA A 198 -8.73 17.68 -8.39
CA ALA A 198 -9.05 18.66 -7.36
C ALA A 198 -7.99 19.78 -7.32
N LEU A 199 -6.70 19.42 -7.40
CA LEU A 199 -5.60 20.38 -7.43
C LEU A 199 -5.70 21.32 -8.66
N ARG A 200 -5.92 20.76 -9.86
CA ARG A 200 -6.09 21.57 -11.08
C ARG A 200 -7.27 22.53 -11.03
N ARG A 201 -8.35 22.17 -10.32
CA ARG A 201 -9.49 23.07 -10.11
C ARG A 201 -9.13 24.26 -9.24
N LEU A 202 -8.22 24.10 -8.28
CA LEU A 202 -7.75 25.21 -7.45
C LEU A 202 -6.78 26.13 -8.17
N ASP A 203 -5.98 25.59 -9.09
CA ASP A 203 -5.04 26.39 -9.90
C ASP A 203 -5.75 27.15 -11.04
N SER A 204 -6.96 26.72 -11.41
CA SER A 204 -7.75 27.40 -12.44
C SER A 204 -8.40 28.65 -11.83
N PRO A 205 -8.16 29.85 -12.38
CA PRO A 205 -8.85 31.05 -11.91
C PRO A 205 -10.37 30.83 -12.04
N PRO A 206 -11.18 31.33 -11.08
CA PRO A 206 -12.63 31.28 -11.22
C PRO A 206 -12.98 31.94 -12.55
N ASP A 207 -13.69 31.22 -13.42
CA ASP A 207 -14.13 31.73 -14.72
C ASP A 207 -14.86 33.06 -14.48
N THR A 208 -14.19 34.18 -14.69
CA THR A 208 -14.80 35.52 -14.62
C THR A 208 -15.73 35.79 -15.81
N ALA A 209 -16.15 34.75 -16.52
CA ALA A 209 -16.96 34.79 -17.71
C ALA A 209 -18.45 34.55 -17.38
N THR A 210 -19.06 35.47 -16.65
CA THR A 210 -20.44 35.92 -16.89
C THR A 210 -20.66 37.24 -16.14
N GLY A 211 -19.96 38.28 -16.57
CA GLY A 211 -20.46 39.63 -16.40
C GLY A 211 -21.77 39.80 -17.19
N PRO A 212 -22.79 40.49 -16.65
CA PRO A 212 -24.05 40.67 -17.33
C PRO A 212 -23.85 41.67 -18.48
N PHE A 213 -23.77 41.18 -19.71
CA PHE A 213 -24.00 42.04 -20.87
C PHE A 213 -25.48 41.97 -21.25
N ARG A 214 -26.21 42.88 -20.59
CA ARG A 214 -27.52 43.49 -20.93
C ARG A 214 -28.76 42.62 -20.89
#